data_AF-A0A3D3NVA1-F1
#
_entry.id   AF-A0A3D3NVA1-F1
#
_cell.length_a   1.000
_cell.length_b   1.000
_cell.length_c   1.000
_cell.angle_alpha   90.00
_cell.angle_beta   90.00
_cell.angle_gamma   90.00
#
_symmetry.space_group_name_H-M   'P 1'
#
loop_
_entity.id
_entity.type
_entity.pdbx_description
1 polymer ?
#
loop_
_entity_poly.entity_id
_entity_poly.type
_entity_poly.pdbx_seq_one_letter_code
_entity_poly.pdbx_strand_id
1 'polypeptide(L)'
;MDFAPTVLSLCGVKAPAHFQGRAFLGADAAPPREFVHGARDRVDEAFDLSRSVRDGRWLYIRNFMPHLSWMQPEGYSDASTFRQELKHLAAQGRLEGGAGFYAAPSRSLEELYDTRADPHQLRNLAHTPEHETTLARMRAGLRRWQMETRDAGFLTEPQMWERLARDETPWQIARDDSRYPLARLLEAADAVGRKDAQERQRQWLRDPHDAVRYWAVTGLFARETLTKADIQALREVLQDSSTIIRVEAASALARQGETGEALPVLTAALRSESVETRLHAARALELAGAVAIPTREAMKSALDAAREAEKSGDTFSMFIRFSLEAALRRED
;
A
#
# COMPACT_ATOMS: atom_id res chain seq x y z
N MET A 1 -11.72 11.80 -12.40
CA MET A 1 -13.13 11.38 -12.31
C MET A 1 -13.96 12.39 -13.09
N ASP A 2 -14.77 11.93 -14.05
CA ASP A 2 -15.36 12.78 -15.10
C ASP A 2 -16.84 13.18 -14.85
N PHE A 3 -17.51 12.56 -13.88
CA PHE A 3 -18.91 12.87 -13.57
C PHE A 3 -19.13 14.29 -13.06
N ALA A 4 -18.31 14.75 -12.09
CA ALA A 4 -18.47 16.09 -11.53
C ALA A 4 -18.36 17.21 -12.60
N PRO A 5 -17.32 17.28 -13.44
CA PRO A 5 -17.29 18.28 -14.52
C PRO A 5 -18.39 18.07 -15.57
N THR A 6 -18.84 16.82 -15.80
CA THR A 6 -19.96 16.55 -16.71
C THR A 6 -21.29 17.10 -16.20
N VAL A 7 -21.60 16.93 -14.91
CA VAL A 7 -22.82 17.49 -14.31
C VAL A 7 -22.80 19.01 -14.39
N LEU A 8 -21.67 19.65 -14.09
CA LEU A 8 -21.54 21.11 -14.19
C LEU A 8 -21.77 21.60 -15.64
N SER A 9 -21.15 20.93 -16.62
CA SER A 9 -21.35 21.21 -18.05
C SER A 9 -22.81 21.10 -18.48
N LEU A 10 -23.54 20.07 -18.02
CA LEU A 10 -24.97 19.90 -18.31
C LEU A 10 -25.85 20.99 -17.69
N CYS A 11 -25.43 21.55 -16.56
CA CYS A 11 -26.11 22.66 -15.89
C CYS A 11 -25.69 24.04 -16.44
N GLY A 12 -24.80 24.11 -17.43
CA GLY A 12 -24.25 25.39 -17.92
C GLY A 12 -23.32 26.09 -16.92
N VAL A 13 -22.74 25.35 -15.97
CA VAL A 13 -21.80 25.84 -14.96
C VAL A 13 -20.38 25.43 -15.34
N LYS A 14 -19.45 26.39 -15.35
CA LYS A 14 -18.05 26.10 -15.65
C LYS A 14 -17.38 25.31 -14.51
N ALA A 15 -16.70 24.22 -14.85
CA ALA A 15 -15.94 23.43 -13.89
C ALA A 15 -14.74 24.22 -13.31
N PRO A 16 -14.43 24.09 -12.01
CA PRO A 16 -13.23 24.67 -11.41
C PRO A 16 -11.94 24.15 -12.05
N ALA A 17 -10.92 25.02 -12.18
CA ALA A 17 -9.65 24.68 -12.84
C ALA A 17 -8.86 23.54 -12.15
N HIS A 18 -9.11 23.27 -10.87
CA HIS A 18 -8.45 22.20 -10.12
C HIS A 18 -9.10 20.82 -10.33
N PHE A 19 -10.22 20.72 -11.03
CA PHE A 19 -10.81 19.43 -11.39
C PHE A 19 -9.92 18.72 -12.40
N GLN A 20 -9.50 17.50 -12.07
CA GLN A 20 -8.69 16.66 -12.94
C GLN A 20 -9.52 15.93 -14.02
N GLY A 21 -10.83 15.88 -13.84
CA GLY A 21 -11.76 15.26 -14.79
C GLY A 21 -12.08 16.13 -15.98
N ARG A 22 -12.65 15.52 -17.03
CA ARG A 22 -13.16 16.22 -18.21
C ARG A 22 -14.63 15.90 -18.39
N ALA A 23 -15.43 16.89 -18.78
CA ALA A 23 -16.82 16.64 -19.12
C ALA A 23 -16.89 15.78 -20.38
N PHE A 24 -17.79 14.80 -20.43
CA PHE A 24 -18.05 13.99 -21.63
C PHE A 24 -19.45 14.23 -22.23
N LEU A 25 -20.27 15.08 -21.61
CA LEU A 25 -21.56 15.56 -22.09
C LEU A 25 -21.72 17.06 -21.79
N GLY A 26 -22.70 17.69 -22.43
CA GLY A 26 -23.02 19.11 -22.28
C GLY A 26 -22.15 20.04 -23.13
N ALA A 27 -22.30 21.35 -22.91
CA ALA A 27 -21.64 22.38 -23.73
C ALA A 27 -20.10 22.38 -23.61
N ASP A 28 -19.58 21.93 -22.47
CA ASP A 28 -18.14 21.87 -22.19
C ASP A 28 -17.55 20.46 -22.42
N ALA A 29 -18.23 19.59 -23.17
CA ALA A 29 -17.76 18.24 -23.45
C ALA A 29 -16.39 18.26 -24.17
N ALA A 30 -15.44 17.49 -23.66
CA ALA A 30 -14.08 17.40 -24.18
C ALA A 30 -13.82 16.08 -24.92
N PRO A 31 -12.79 16.03 -25.80
CA PRO A 31 -12.40 14.78 -26.45
C PRO A 31 -12.02 13.67 -25.47
N PRO A 32 -12.21 12.38 -25.85
CA PRO A 32 -11.78 11.24 -25.05
C PRO A 32 -10.29 11.30 -24.69
N ARG A 33 -9.97 10.83 -23.49
CA ARG A 33 -8.59 10.66 -22.99
C ARG A 33 -7.93 9.43 -23.63
N GLU A 34 -6.63 9.51 -23.90
CA GLU A 34 -5.83 8.34 -24.28
C GLU A 34 -5.73 7.33 -23.13
N PHE A 35 -5.53 7.84 -21.90
CA PHE A 35 -5.28 7.03 -20.72
C PHE A 35 -6.32 7.26 -19.62
N VAL A 36 -6.85 6.16 -19.08
CA VAL A 36 -7.58 6.11 -17.79
C VAL A 36 -6.61 5.64 -16.71
N HIS A 37 -6.71 6.20 -15.51
CA HIS A 37 -5.84 5.85 -14.39
C HIS A 37 -6.67 5.29 -13.24
N GLY A 38 -6.11 4.30 -12.55
CA GLY A 38 -6.67 3.72 -11.33
C GLY A 38 -5.70 3.88 -10.17
N ALA A 39 -6.25 4.12 -8.99
CA ALA A 39 -5.51 4.16 -7.74
C ALA A 39 -6.19 3.24 -6.73
N ARG A 40 -5.37 2.48 -6.01
CA ARG A 40 -5.78 1.67 -4.87
C ARG A 40 -4.80 1.93 -3.73
N ASP A 41 -5.36 2.27 -2.59
CA ASP A 41 -4.64 2.48 -1.32
C ASP A 41 -5.19 1.47 -0.29
N ARG A 42 -5.17 1.80 1.01
CA ARG A 42 -5.75 0.96 2.06
C ARG A 42 -7.24 0.64 1.80
N VAL A 43 -7.63 -0.62 2.03
CA VAL A 43 -9.04 -1.03 2.15
C VAL A 43 -9.18 -1.67 3.52
N ASP A 44 -10.09 -1.13 4.33
CA ASP A 44 -10.24 -1.47 5.74
C ASP A 44 -8.89 -1.49 6.48
N GLU A 45 -8.46 -2.58 7.10
CA GLU A 45 -7.14 -2.71 7.76
C GLU A 45 -5.99 -3.08 6.81
N ALA A 46 -6.29 -3.47 5.57
CA ALA A 46 -5.31 -3.98 4.63
C ALA A 46 -4.64 -2.84 3.85
N PHE A 47 -3.44 -2.47 4.29
CA PHE A 47 -2.60 -1.51 3.57
C PHE A 47 -2.21 -2.02 2.18
N ASP A 48 -2.30 -1.12 1.20
CA ASP A 48 -1.89 -1.36 -0.17
C ASP A 48 -1.46 -0.06 -0.82
N LEU A 49 -0.66 -0.15 -1.89
CA LEU A 49 -0.42 0.93 -2.82
C LEU A 49 -0.20 0.34 -4.21
N SER A 50 -1.23 0.42 -5.05
CA SER A 50 -1.12 0.10 -6.48
C SER A 50 -1.70 1.21 -7.32
N ARG A 51 -1.12 1.36 -8.51
CA ARG A 51 -1.50 2.37 -9.49
C ARG A 51 -1.58 1.72 -10.85
N SER A 52 -2.58 2.09 -11.63
CA SER A 52 -2.78 1.54 -12.96
C SER A 52 -2.98 2.63 -14.00
N VAL A 53 -2.61 2.30 -15.23
CA VAL A 53 -2.94 3.09 -16.40
C VAL A 53 -3.41 2.16 -17.51
N ARG A 54 -4.50 2.56 -18.16
CA ARG A 54 -5.14 1.81 -19.23
C ARG A 54 -5.38 2.70 -20.43
N ASP A 55 -5.03 2.21 -21.61
CA ASP A 55 -5.46 2.79 -22.88
C ASP A 55 -6.54 1.93 -23.55
N GLY A 56 -6.77 2.12 -24.86
CA GLY A 56 -7.76 1.34 -25.62
C GLY A 56 -7.43 -0.15 -25.85
N ARG A 57 -6.30 -0.66 -25.37
CA ARG A 57 -5.87 -2.06 -25.48
C ARG A 57 -5.09 -2.58 -24.27
N TRP A 58 -4.21 -1.78 -23.70
CA TRP A 58 -3.26 -2.23 -22.69
C TRP A 58 -3.68 -1.75 -21.31
N LEU A 59 -3.52 -2.61 -20.31
CA LEU A 59 -3.57 -2.26 -18.89
C LEU A 59 -2.19 -2.51 -18.29
N TYR A 60 -1.66 -1.49 -17.62
CA TYR A 60 -0.46 -1.60 -16.79
C TYR A 60 -0.82 -1.35 -15.33
N ILE A 61 -0.26 -2.16 -14.43
CA ILE A 61 -0.37 -2.00 -12.98
C ILE A 61 1.03 -2.01 -12.37
N ARG A 62 1.31 -1.06 -11.49
CA ARG A 62 2.49 -1.00 -10.64
C ARG A 62 2.08 -1.29 -9.19
N ASN A 63 2.64 -2.36 -8.61
CA ASN A 63 2.40 -2.72 -7.20
C ASN A 63 3.59 -2.27 -6.34
N PHE A 64 3.40 -1.27 -5.50
CA PHE A 64 4.46 -0.74 -4.63
C PHE A 64 4.67 -1.55 -3.35
N MET A 65 3.77 -2.51 -3.07
CA MET A 65 3.90 -3.47 -1.97
C MET A 65 3.80 -4.92 -2.48
N PRO A 66 4.76 -5.37 -3.32
CA PRO A 66 4.68 -6.66 -4.00
C PRO A 66 4.85 -7.86 -3.06
N HIS A 67 5.37 -7.65 -1.85
CA HIS A 67 5.51 -8.68 -0.82
C HIS A 67 4.19 -9.03 -0.12
N LEU A 68 3.11 -8.30 -0.42
CA LEU A 68 1.77 -8.58 0.09
C LEU A 68 0.95 -9.28 -1.01
N SER A 69 0.14 -10.25 -0.60
CA SER A 69 -0.82 -10.96 -1.44
C SER A 69 -1.91 -10.03 -2.01
N TRP A 70 -2.57 -10.42 -3.11
CA TRP A 70 -3.85 -9.81 -3.49
C TRP A 70 -5.00 -10.25 -2.56
N MET A 71 -4.90 -11.48 -2.05
CA MET A 71 -5.80 -12.06 -1.05
C MET A 71 -5.23 -11.85 0.37
N GLN A 72 -4.90 -10.61 0.70
CA GLN A 72 -4.52 -10.28 2.06
C GLN A 72 -5.64 -10.70 3.04
N PRO A 73 -5.28 -11.09 4.29
CA PRO A 73 -6.25 -11.22 5.37
C PRO A 73 -6.98 -9.88 5.57
N GLU A 74 -8.29 -9.91 5.74
CA GLU A 74 -9.16 -8.75 5.91
C GLU A 74 -10.49 -9.19 6.55
N GLY A 75 -10.84 -8.61 7.70
CA GLY A 75 -11.92 -9.04 8.57
C GLY A 75 -13.28 -9.05 7.90
N TYR A 76 -13.58 -8.05 7.06
CA TYR A 76 -14.87 -7.99 6.35
C TYR A 76 -14.97 -9.05 5.26
N SER A 77 -14.04 -9.09 4.30
CA SER A 77 -14.15 -10.03 3.18
C SER A 77 -13.96 -11.48 3.62
N ASP A 78 -13.10 -11.74 4.60
CA ASP A 78 -12.84 -13.09 5.11
C ASP A 78 -14.01 -13.69 5.91
N ALA A 79 -14.98 -12.87 6.33
CA ALA A 79 -16.23 -13.37 6.89
C ALA A 79 -17.14 -14.03 5.84
N SER A 80 -16.91 -13.77 4.55
CA SER A 80 -17.70 -14.37 3.47
C SER A 80 -17.34 -15.84 3.23
N THR A 81 -18.35 -16.65 2.93
CA THR A 81 -18.18 -18.09 2.61
C THR A 81 -17.26 -18.31 1.41
N PHE A 82 -17.33 -17.43 0.40
CA PHE A 82 -16.46 -17.51 -0.77
C PHE A 82 -14.98 -17.31 -0.42
N ARG A 83 -14.63 -16.29 0.39
CA ARG A 83 -13.23 -16.09 0.83
C ARG A 83 -12.73 -17.24 1.69
N GLN A 84 -13.58 -17.80 2.55
CA GLN A 84 -13.21 -18.96 3.40
C GLN A 84 -12.86 -20.18 2.54
N GLU A 85 -13.68 -20.51 1.55
CA GLU A 85 -13.41 -21.64 0.65
C GLU A 85 -12.17 -21.39 -0.22
N LEU A 86 -11.98 -20.16 -0.71
CA LEU A 86 -10.81 -19.81 -1.50
C LEU A 86 -9.52 -19.96 -0.68
N LYS A 87 -9.51 -19.52 0.58
CA LYS A 87 -8.38 -19.72 1.49
C LYS A 87 -8.13 -21.20 1.80
N HIS A 88 -9.20 -21.98 2.00
CA HIS A 88 -9.10 -23.41 2.24
C HIS A 88 -8.44 -24.13 1.06
N LEU A 89 -8.88 -23.84 -0.17
CA LEU A 89 -8.29 -24.39 -1.39
C LEU A 89 -6.86 -23.90 -1.61
N ALA A 90 -6.55 -22.64 -1.28
CA ALA A 90 -5.20 -22.09 -1.34
C ALA A 90 -4.25 -22.83 -0.38
N ALA A 91 -4.68 -23.07 0.87
CA ALA A 91 -3.91 -23.80 1.86
C ALA A 91 -3.66 -25.27 1.47
N GLN A 92 -4.56 -25.86 0.65
CA GLN A 92 -4.39 -27.19 0.07
C GLN A 92 -3.57 -27.22 -1.23
N GLY A 93 -3.13 -26.07 -1.75
CA GLY A 93 -2.41 -25.99 -3.02
C GLY A 93 -3.27 -26.33 -4.24
N ARG A 94 -4.59 -26.18 -4.16
CA ARG A 94 -5.56 -26.58 -5.20
C ARG A 94 -6.03 -25.45 -6.11
N LEU A 95 -5.51 -24.23 -5.92
CA LEU A 95 -5.83 -23.10 -6.78
C LEU A 95 -4.81 -22.96 -7.91
N GLU A 96 -5.32 -22.88 -9.14
CA GLU A 96 -4.53 -22.71 -10.35
C GLU A 96 -4.92 -21.41 -11.08
N GLY A 97 -4.11 -21.01 -12.06
CA GLY A 97 -4.38 -19.86 -12.93
C GLY A 97 -4.64 -18.57 -12.14
N GLY A 98 -5.68 -17.83 -12.53
CA GLY A 98 -6.04 -16.54 -11.91
C GLY A 98 -6.39 -16.65 -10.43
N ALA A 99 -7.02 -17.75 -10.00
CA ALA A 99 -7.33 -17.97 -8.58
C ALA A 99 -6.04 -18.18 -7.76
N GLY A 100 -5.10 -18.95 -8.32
CA GLY A 100 -3.76 -19.13 -7.73
C GLY A 100 -2.98 -17.81 -7.67
N PHE A 101 -3.03 -17.00 -8.73
CA PHE A 101 -2.39 -15.68 -8.76
C PHE A 101 -2.97 -14.74 -7.69
N TYR A 102 -4.30 -14.70 -7.54
CA TYR A 102 -4.95 -13.89 -6.52
C TYR A 102 -4.60 -14.34 -5.10
N ALA A 103 -4.54 -15.66 -4.86
CA ALA A 103 -4.23 -16.25 -3.57
C ALA A 103 -2.73 -16.34 -3.23
N ALA A 104 -1.85 -15.97 -4.17
CA ALA A 104 -0.40 -16.08 -3.98
C ALA A 104 0.07 -15.23 -2.79
N PRO A 105 1.08 -15.67 -2.02
CA PRO A 105 1.56 -14.96 -0.83
C PRO A 105 2.18 -13.59 -1.15
N SER A 106 2.62 -13.40 -2.38
CA SER A 106 3.16 -12.16 -2.95
C SER A 106 2.58 -11.94 -4.34
N ARG A 107 2.73 -10.73 -4.89
CA ARG A 107 2.25 -10.37 -6.22
C ARG A 107 3.35 -9.81 -7.11
N SER A 108 3.08 -9.80 -8.41
CA SER A 108 4.02 -9.28 -9.41
C SER A 108 4.31 -7.80 -9.17
N LEU A 109 5.57 -7.40 -9.36
CA LEU A 109 6.01 -6.01 -9.22
C LEU A 109 5.29 -5.08 -10.21
N GLU A 110 5.19 -5.58 -11.45
CA GLU A 110 4.58 -4.92 -12.58
C GLU A 110 3.70 -5.93 -13.29
N GLU A 111 2.55 -5.46 -13.74
CA GLU A 111 1.61 -6.27 -14.50
C GLU A 111 1.27 -5.54 -15.79
N LEU A 112 1.33 -6.25 -16.92
CA LEU A 112 0.96 -5.72 -18.24
C LEU A 112 0.04 -6.72 -18.93
N TYR A 113 -1.15 -6.28 -19.29
CA TYR A 113 -2.16 -7.11 -19.94
C TYR A 113 -2.58 -6.51 -21.28
N ASP A 114 -2.62 -7.35 -22.32
CA ASP A 114 -3.28 -7.04 -23.58
C ASP A 114 -4.77 -7.36 -23.44
N THR A 115 -5.60 -6.37 -23.09
CA THR A 115 -7.02 -6.62 -22.81
C THR A 115 -7.84 -7.01 -24.04
N ARG A 116 -7.25 -6.99 -25.25
CA ARG A 116 -7.90 -7.51 -26.47
C ARG A 116 -7.60 -8.98 -26.68
N ALA A 117 -6.34 -9.38 -26.50
CA ALA A 117 -5.92 -10.78 -26.65
C ALA A 117 -6.24 -11.62 -25.41
N ASP A 118 -6.27 -11.00 -24.24
CA ASP A 118 -6.57 -11.58 -22.94
C ASP A 118 -7.60 -10.72 -22.19
N PRO A 119 -8.90 -10.83 -22.52
CA PRO A 119 -9.96 -10.04 -21.88
C PRO A 119 -10.07 -10.28 -20.37
N HIS A 120 -9.63 -11.46 -19.90
CA HIS A 120 -9.66 -11.86 -18.50
C HIS A 120 -8.41 -11.45 -17.72
N GLN A 121 -7.38 -10.94 -18.38
CA GLN A 121 -6.16 -10.39 -17.76
C GLN A 121 -5.46 -11.44 -16.87
N LEU A 122 -5.35 -12.67 -17.38
CA LEU A 122 -4.74 -13.80 -16.69
C LEU A 122 -3.27 -14.01 -17.06
N ARG A 123 -2.81 -13.44 -18.18
CA ARG A 123 -1.44 -13.57 -18.68
C ARG A 123 -0.69 -12.25 -18.51
N ASN A 124 0.09 -12.16 -17.44
CA ASN A 124 0.99 -11.02 -17.23
C ASN A 124 2.16 -11.04 -18.24
N LEU A 125 2.27 -9.97 -19.03
CA LEU A 125 3.27 -9.75 -20.08
C LEU A 125 4.42 -8.81 -19.65
N ALA A 126 4.47 -8.36 -18.39
CA ALA A 126 5.47 -7.40 -17.93
C ALA A 126 6.91 -7.93 -17.97
N HIS A 127 7.10 -9.25 -18.03
CA HIS A 127 8.41 -9.90 -18.08
C HIS A 127 8.75 -10.49 -19.45
N THR A 128 7.93 -10.20 -20.47
CA THR A 128 8.18 -10.67 -21.85
C THR A 128 8.96 -9.63 -22.65
N PRO A 129 10.15 -9.96 -23.20
CA PRO A 129 10.98 -9.01 -23.95
C PRO A 129 10.24 -8.35 -25.12
N GLU A 130 9.34 -9.08 -25.78
CA GLU A 130 8.57 -8.61 -26.94
C GLU A 130 7.66 -7.42 -26.62
N HIS A 131 7.35 -7.19 -25.34
CA HIS A 131 6.44 -6.13 -24.89
C HIS A 131 7.15 -5.02 -24.11
N GLU A 132 8.48 -4.97 -24.11
CA GLU A 132 9.27 -3.97 -23.37
C GLU A 132 8.93 -2.53 -23.77
N THR A 133 8.80 -2.25 -25.08
CA THR A 133 8.43 -0.92 -25.57
C THR A 133 7.03 -0.50 -25.09
N THR A 134 6.07 -1.43 -25.09
CA THR A 134 4.72 -1.17 -24.58
C THR A 134 4.75 -0.91 -23.07
N LEU A 135 5.48 -1.75 -22.31
CA LEU A 135 5.65 -1.59 -20.87
C LEU A 135 6.24 -0.20 -20.55
N ALA A 136 7.30 0.21 -21.24
CA ALA A 136 7.94 1.50 -21.05
C ALA A 136 6.99 2.67 -21.32
N ARG A 137 6.20 2.61 -22.40
CA ARG A 137 5.20 3.64 -22.72
C ARG A 137 4.13 3.74 -21.64
N MET A 138 3.59 2.62 -21.18
CA MET A 138 2.56 2.58 -20.14
C MET A 138 3.11 3.09 -18.80
N ARG A 139 4.32 2.64 -18.40
CA ARG A 139 5.01 3.14 -17.20
C ARG A 139 5.21 4.65 -17.24
N ALA A 140 5.62 5.19 -18.39
CA ALA A 140 5.77 6.64 -18.58
C ALA A 140 4.41 7.37 -18.50
N GLY A 141 3.34 6.78 -19.04
CA GLY A 141 1.98 7.30 -18.91
C GLY A 141 1.54 7.43 -17.45
N LEU A 142 1.73 6.37 -16.66
CA LEU A 142 1.43 6.39 -15.24
C LEU A 142 2.26 7.44 -14.50
N ARG A 143 3.57 7.47 -14.74
CA ARG A 143 4.49 8.41 -14.10
C ARG A 143 4.10 9.87 -14.36
N ARG A 144 3.74 10.22 -15.60
CA ARG A 144 3.27 11.57 -15.92
C ARG A 144 2.04 11.93 -15.10
N TRP A 145 1.04 11.05 -15.03
CA TRP A 145 -0.16 11.29 -14.25
C TRP A 145 0.12 11.48 -12.76
N GLN A 146 0.98 10.65 -12.16
CA GLN A 146 1.36 10.81 -10.74
C GLN A 146 1.96 12.19 -10.47
N MET A 147 2.86 12.65 -11.35
CA MET A 147 3.49 13.96 -11.23
C MET A 147 2.50 15.11 -11.44
N GLU A 148 1.70 15.06 -12.51
CA GLU A 148 0.71 16.09 -12.87
C GLU A 148 -0.38 16.25 -11.80
N THR A 149 -0.86 15.13 -11.25
CA THR A 149 -1.92 15.15 -10.24
C THR A 149 -1.43 15.40 -8.84
N ARG A 150 -0.11 15.33 -8.62
CA ARG A 150 0.51 15.35 -7.29
C ARG A 150 -0.08 14.25 -6.41
N ASP A 151 -0.04 13.01 -6.91
CA ASP A 151 -0.59 11.82 -6.24
C ASP A 151 -0.07 11.75 -4.80
N ALA A 152 -0.97 11.87 -3.82
CA ALA A 152 -0.64 12.00 -2.40
C ALA A 152 -0.38 10.67 -1.69
N GLY A 153 -0.56 9.52 -2.37
CA GLY A 153 -0.45 8.20 -1.76
C GLY A 153 0.97 7.74 -1.40
N PHE A 154 1.99 8.57 -1.62
CA PHE A 154 3.38 8.23 -1.28
C PHE A 154 3.83 8.74 0.10
N LEU A 155 2.89 9.25 0.90
CA LEU A 155 2.99 9.33 2.36
C LEU A 155 2.07 8.28 2.99
N THR A 156 2.49 7.70 4.10
CA THR A 156 1.55 6.93 4.95
C THR A 156 0.56 7.87 5.64
N GLU A 157 -0.56 7.32 6.13
CA GLU A 157 -1.54 8.12 6.88
C GLU A 157 -0.92 8.77 8.13
N PRO A 158 -0.10 8.09 8.98
CA PRO A 158 0.63 8.75 10.05
C PRO A 158 1.47 9.94 9.57
N GLN A 159 2.25 9.76 8.50
CA GLN A 159 3.11 10.81 7.95
C GLN A 159 2.32 12.01 7.41
N MET A 160 1.14 11.76 6.84
CA MET A 160 0.23 12.81 6.38
C MET A 160 -0.34 13.59 7.55
N TRP A 161 -0.85 12.91 8.58
CA TRP A 161 -1.41 13.55 9.76
C TRP A 161 -0.38 14.36 10.55
N GLU A 162 0.86 13.87 10.67
CA GLU A 162 1.97 14.60 11.30
C GLU A 162 2.31 15.92 10.58
N ARG A 163 1.99 16.04 9.29
CA ARG A 163 2.26 17.23 8.45
C ARG A 163 1.10 18.20 8.35
N LEU A 164 -0.12 17.73 8.61
CA LEU A 164 -1.33 18.54 8.47
C LEU A 164 -1.46 19.51 9.63
N ALA A 165 -1.50 20.81 9.34
CA ALA A 165 -2.06 21.77 10.27
C ALA A 165 -3.60 21.66 10.30
N ARG A 166 -4.22 22.18 11.37
CA ARG A 166 -5.68 22.07 11.63
C ARG A 166 -6.58 22.48 10.46
N ASP A 167 -6.17 23.47 9.67
CA ASP A 167 -6.95 24.04 8.56
C ASP A 167 -6.36 23.69 7.18
N GLU A 168 -5.43 22.73 7.11
CA GLU A 168 -4.85 22.24 5.87
C GLU A 168 -5.51 20.96 5.39
N THR A 169 -5.37 20.71 4.08
CA THR A 169 -5.84 19.51 3.40
C THR A 169 -4.67 18.74 2.81
N PRO A 170 -4.79 17.41 2.64
CA PRO A 170 -3.78 16.62 1.93
C PRO A 170 -3.44 17.17 0.53
N TRP A 171 -4.42 17.81 -0.14
CA TRP A 171 -4.22 18.45 -1.43
C TRP A 171 -3.21 19.60 -1.40
N GLN A 172 -3.18 20.37 -0.30
CA GLN A 172 -2.23 21.47 -0.07
C GLN A 172 -0.84 20.92 0.25
N ILE A 173 -0.75 19.92 1.14
CA ILE A 173 0.52 19.22 1.45
C ILE A 173 1.13 18.66 0.17
N ALA A 174 0.32 17.99 -0.64
CA ALA A 174 0.76 17.38 -1.87
C ALA A 174 1.30 18.41 -2.88
N ARG A 175 1.04 19.71 -2.73
CA ARG A 175 1.53 20.79 -3.63
C ARG A 175 2.72 21.57 -3.08
N ASP A 176 3.22 21.18 -1.92
CA ASP A 176 4.38 21.78 -1.29
C ASP A 176 5.58 20.84 -1.41
N ASP A 177 6.51 21.15 -2.32
CA ASP A 177 7.68 20.31 -2.57
C ASP A 177 8.64 20.23 -1.36
N SER A 178 8.57 21.16 -0.41
CA SER A 178 9.36 21.08 0.82
C SER A 178 8.85 20.02 1.79
N ARG A 179 7.52 19.78 1.79
CA ARG A 179 6.84 18.81 2.66
C ARG A 179 6.55 17.48 1.95
N TYR A 180 6.44 17.51 0.63
CA TYR A 180 6.11 16.38 -0.24
C TYR A 180 6.94 16.39 -1.53
N PRO A 181 8.23 16.00 -1.49
CA PRO A 181 9.12 15.98 -2.65
C PRO A 181 8.80 14.77 -3.56
N LEU A 182 7.64 14.80 -4.23
CA LEU A 182 7.04 13.66 -4.91
C LEU A 182 7.98 12.93 -5.89
N ALA A 183 8.79 13.66 -6.67
CA ALA A 183 9.72 13.05 -7.62
C ALA A 183 10.70 12.08 -6.93
N ARG A 184 11.21 12.48 -5.77
CA ARG A 184 12.16 11.72 -4.96
C ARG A 184 11.47 10.57 -4.21
N LEU A 185 10.26 10.80 -3.70
CA LEU A 185 9.48 9.73 -3.06
C LEU A 185 9.15 8.63 -4.07
N LEU A 186 8.76 9.01 -5.28
CA LEU A 186 8.50 8.07 -6.35
C LEU A 186 9.76 7.36 -6.86
N GLU A 187 10.96 7.95 -6.73
CA GLU A 187 12.22 7.25 -7.01
C GLU A 187 12.46 6.14 -5.97
N ALA A 188 12.28 6.46 -4.69
CA ALA A 188 12.41 5.50 -3.59
C ALA A 188 11.36 4.38 -3.68
N ALA A 189 10.11 4.73 -3.98
CA ALA A 189 9.02 3.77 -4.15
C ALA A 189 9.21 2.85 -5.37
N ASP A 190 9.72 3.37 -6.49
CA ASP A 190 10.01 2.56 -7.68
C ASP A 190 11.13 1.55 -7.48
N ALA A 191 12.01 1.80 -6.51
CA ALA A 191 13.08 0.89 -6.14
C ALA A 191 12.57 -0.36 -5.39
N VAL A 192 11.37 -0.31 -4.80
CA VAL A 192 10.77 -1.46 -4.10
C VAL A 192 10.63 -2.64 -5.06
N GLY A 193 11.14 -3.81 -4.66
CA GLY A 193 11.11 -5.06 -5.44
C GLY A 193 12.05 -5.09 -6.66
N ARG A 194 12.86 -4.05 -6.90
CA ARG A 194 13.94 -4.09 -7.89
C ARG A 194 15.16 -4.81 -7.31
N LYS A 195 15.78 -5.70 -8.11
CA LYS A 195 16.87 -6.55 -7.63
C LYS A 195 18.14 -5.77 -7.29
N ASP A 196 18.42 -4.71 -8.06
CA ASP A 196 19.60 -3.84 -8.02
C ASP A 196 19.47 -2.64 -7.07
N ALA A 197 18.32 -2.45 -6.43
CA ALA A 197 18.05 -1.31 -5.55
C ALA A 197 18.60 -1.42 -4.11
N GLN A 198 19.09 -2.60 -3.71
CA GLN A 198 19.36 -2.93 -2.31
C GLN A 198 20.39 -2.03 -1.63
N GLU A 199 21.47 -1.68 -2.33
CA GLU A 199 22.48 -0.75 -1.81
C GLU A 199 21.91 0.65 -1.63
N ARG A 200 21.14 1.14 -2.61
CA ARG A 200 20.52 2.46 -2.56
C ARG A 200 19.48 2.55 -1.44
N GLN A 201 18.70 1.49 -1.25
CA GLN A 201 17.76 1.37 -0.13
C GLN A 201 18.48 1.51 1.21
N ARG A 202 19.59 0.80 1.43
CA ARG A 202 20.38 0.95 2.66
C ARG A 202 20.88 2.38 2.88
N GLN A 203 21.30 3.08 1.82
CA GLN A 203 21.72 4.48 1.92
C GLN A 203 20.55 5.40 2.30
N TRP A 204 19.37 5.18 1.69
CA TRP A 204 18.16 5.94 1.98
C TRP A 204 17.55 5.69 3.35
N LEU A 205 17.97 4.67 4.11
CA LEU A 205 17.57 4.52 5.52
C LEU A 205 18.05 5.67 6.40
N ARG A 206 19.03 6.47 5.94
CA ARG A 206 19.56 7.64 6.67
C ARG A 206 19.12 8.96 6.05
N ASP A 207 18.13 8.92 5.15
CA ASP A 207 17.65 10.10 4.46
C ASP A 207 17.03 11.10 5.44
N PRO A 208 17.27 12.43 5.31
CA PRO A 208 16.62 13.42 6.17
C PRO A 208 15.10 13.39 6.06
N HIS A 209 14.54 12.98 4.92
CA HIS A 209 13.10 12.89 4.72
C HIS A 209 12.57 11.50 5.11
N ASP A 210 11.74 11.45 6.15
CA ASP A 210 11.08 10.25 6.68
C ASP A 210 10.35 9.40 5.62
N ALA A 211 9.64 9.99 4.66
CA ALA A 211 8.97 9.23 3.61
C ALA A 211 9.95 8.52 2.65
N VAL A 212 11.15 9.06 2.44
CA VAL A 212 12.20 8.36 1.68
C VAL A 212 12.70 7.17 2.49
N ARG A 213 12.92 7.36 3.80
CA ARG A 213 13.30 6.27 4.72
C ARG A 213 12.23 5.18 4.78
N TYR A 214 10.95 5.55 4.83
CA TYR A 214 9.82 4.61 4.77
C TYR A 214 9.90 3.72 3.52
N TRP A 215 10.02 4.32 2.33
CA TRP A 215 10.12 3.55 1.08
C TRP A 215 11.39 2.70 1.00
N ALA A 216 12.49 3.14 1.62
CA ALA A 216 13.70 2.34 1.74
C ALA A 216 13.49 1.10 2.62
N VAL A 217 12.82 1.25 3.78
CA VAL A 217 12.43 0.13 4.64
C VAL A 217 11.47 -0.80 3.92
N THR A 218 10.41 -0.29 3.28
CA THR A 218 9.46 -1.09 2.48
C THR A 218 10.19 -1.84 1.36
N GLY A 219 11.22 -1.22 0.78
CA GLY A 219 12.09 -1.82 -0.23
C GLY A 219 12.84 -3.06 0.26
N LEU A 220 13.47 -2.96 1.42
CA LEU A 220 14.11 -4.11 2.08
C LEU A 220 13.06 -5.13 2.55
N PHE A 221 11.94 -4.66 3.11
CA PHE A 221 10.82 -5.50 3.49
C PHE A 221 10.16 -6.19 2.29
N ALA A 222 10.38 -5.75 1.05
CA ALA A 222 9.86 -6.46 -0.11
C ALA A 222 10.71 -7.69 -0.52
N ARG A 223 11.91 -7.84 0.05
CA ARG A 223 12.86 -8.90 -0.35
C ARG A 223 12.59 -10.20 0.37
N GLU A 224 12.66 -11.31 -0.35
CA GLU A 224 12.51 -12.65 0.24
C GLU A 224 13.55 -12.90 1.34
N THR A 225 14.81 -12.57 1.05
CA THR A 225 15.93 -12.73 1.98
C THR A 225 16.68 -11.43 2.19
N LEU A 226 17.06 -11.18 3.45
CA LEU A 226 17.92 -10.07 3.84
C LEU A 226 19.35 -10.54 4.07
N THR A 227 20.32 -9.70 3.70
CA THR A 227 21.73 -9.90 4.05
C THR A 227 21.97 -9.47 5.50
N LYS A 228 23.10 -9.90 6.07
CA LYS A 228 23.53 -9.43 7.40
C LYS A 228 23.64 -7.90 7.48
N ALA A 229 24.04 -7.26 6.38
CA ALA A 229 24.15 -5.81 6.30
C ALA A 229 22.76 -5.14 6.30
N ASP A 230 21.77 -5.72 5.64
CA ASP A 230 20.39 -5.21 5.69
C ASP A 230 19.79 -5.37 7.09
N ILE A 231 19.98 -6.53 7.72
CA ILE A 231 19.51 -6.79 9.10
C ILE A 231 20.13 -5.76 10.05
N GLN A 232 21.45 -5.54 9.97
CA GLN A 232 22.12 -4.56 10.82
C GLN A 232 21.59 -3.14 10.58
N ALA A 233 21.38 -2.76 9.32
CA ALA A 233 20.83 -1.45 9.00
C ALA A 233 19.38 -1.28 9.50
N LEU A 234 18.55 -2.31 9.41
CA LEU A 234 17.18 -2.28 9.96
C LEU A 234 17.17 -2.23 11.48
N ARG A 235 18.12 -2.86 12.17
CA ARG A 235 18.27 -2.72 13.64
C ARG A 235 18.57 -1.28 14.04
N GLU A 236 19.39 -0.55 13.27
CA GLU A 236 19.61 0.89 13.50
C GLU A 236 18.30 1.68 13.33
N VAL A 237 17.48 1.32 12.34
CA VAL A 237 16.18 1.95 12.05
C VAL A 237 15.14 1.70 13.16
N LEU A 238 15.32 0.68 14.01
CA LEU A 238 14.48 0.52 15.21
C LEU A 238 14.60 1.70 16.19
N GLN A 239 15.57 2.59 16.00
CA GLN A 239 15.74 3.85 16.74
C GLN A 239 15.33 5.10 15.94
N ASP A 240 14.67 4.94 14.78
CA ASP A 240 14.19 6.07 13.97
C ASP A 240 13.25 6.96 14.78
N SER A 241 13.28 8.28 14.53
CA SER A 241 12.38 9.23 15.21
C SER A 241 10.90 8.96 14.88
N SER A 242 10.60 8.47 13.67
CA SER A 242 9.25 8.19 13.22
C SER A 242 8.79 6.80 13.66
N THR A 243 7.68 6.74 14.39
CA THR A 243 7.14 5.47 14.90
C THR A 243 6.73 4.53 13.77
N ILE A 244 6.17 5.06 12.67
CA ILE A 244 5.76 4.23 11.53
C ILE A 244 6.98 3.57 10.84
N ILE A 245 8.10 4.26 10.75
CA ILE A 245 9.34 3.68 10.19
C ILE A 245 9.87 2.57 11.09
N ARG A 246 9.85 2.76 12.41
CA ARG A 246 10.21 1.71 13.38
C ARG A 246 9.34 0.47 13.23
N VAL A 247 8.02 0.64 13.04
CA VAL A 247 7.07 -0.46 12.84
C VAL A 247 7.40 -1.24 11.57
N GLU A 248 7.59 -0.59 10.43
CA GLU A 248 7.93 -1.28 9.18
C GLU A 248 9.28 -2.01 9.26
N ALA A 249 10.27 -1.42 9.93
CA ALA A 249 11.57 -2.07 10.12
C ALA A 249 11.46 -3.30 11.02
N ALA A 250 10.68 -3.21 12.09
CA ALA A 250 10.39 -4.35 12.96
C ALA A 250 9.62 -5.45 12.21
N SER A 251 8.65 -5.10 11.35
CA SER A 251 7.95 -6.07 10.48
C SER A 251 8.91 -6.81 9.56
N ALA A 252 9.85 -6.08 8.94
CA ALA A 252 10.87 -6.68 8.07
C ALA A 252 11.80 -7.64 8.83
N LEU A 253 12.25 -7.25 10.02
CA LEU A 253 13.09 -8.08 10.89
C LEU A 253 12.34 -9.32 11.41
N ALA A 254 11.10 -9.17 11.88
CA ALA A 254 10.28 -10.27 12.35
C ALA A 254 10.06 -11.33 11.27
N ARG A 255 9.86 -10.92 10.01
CA ARG A 255 9.72 -11.85 8.88
C ARG A 255 11.00 -12.65 8.59
N GLN A 256 12.17 -12.11 8.95
CA GLN A 256 13.45 -12.81 8.84
C GLN A 256 13.81 -13.64 10.10
N GLY A 257 12.92 -13.68 11.10
CA GLY A 257 13.15 -14.41 12.36
C GLY A 257 13.89 -13.61 13.43
N GLU A 258 14.16 -12.32 13.21
CA GLU A 258 14.83 -11.43 14.16
C GLU A 258 13.84 -10.87 15.19
N THR A 259 13.19 -11.77 15.94
CA THR A 259 12.00 -11.46 16.76
C THR A 259 12.31 -10.75 18.07
N GLY A 260 13.48 -11.00 18.66
CA GLY A 260 13.84 -10.49 19.99
C GLY A 260 13.87 -8.97 20.09
N GLU A 261 14.27 -8.28 19.01
CA GLU A 261 14.26 -6.82 18.91
C GLU A 261 13.00 -6.28 18.23
N ALA A 262 12.42 -7.04 17.28
CA ALA A 262 11.26 -6.60 16.50
C ALA A 262 9.95 -6.59 17.31
N LEU A 263 9.63 -7.69 18.01
CA LEU A 263 8.35 -7.84 18.71
C LEU A 263 8.12 -6.77 19.82
N PRO A 264 9.14 -6.38 20.61
CA PRO A 264 8.99 -5.26 21.55
C PRO A 264 8.59 -3.94 20.88
N VAL A 265 9.15 -3.65 19.70
CA VAL A 265 8.83 -2.42 18.94
C VAL A 265 7.39 -2.45 18.44
N LEU A 266 6.96 -3.55 17.83
CA LEU A 266 5.57 -3.73 17.38
C LEU A 266 4.58 -3.64 18.56
N THR A 267 4.93 -4.28 19.68
CA THR A 267 4.12 -4.25 20.91
C THR A 267 3.99 -2.84 21.49
N ALA A 268 5.09 -2.08 21.53
CA ALA A 268 5.06 -0.69 22.00
C ALA A 268 4.20 0.18 21.08
N ALA A 269 4.27 -0.03 19.77
CA ALA A 269 3.53 0.74 18.78
C ALA A 269 2.00 0.53 18.85
N LEU A 270 1.51 -0.58 19.42
CA LEU A 270 0.09 -0.77 19.75
C LEU A 270 -0.45 0.28 20.74
N ARG A 271 0.44 1.02 21.44
CA ARG A 271 0.09 2.10 22.38
C ARG A 271 0.46 3.49 21.85
N SER A 272 0.79 3.59 20.56
CA SER A 272 1.09 4.87 19.91
C SER A 272 -0.07 5.86 20.04
N GLU A 273 0.24 7.15 20.16
CA GLU A 273 -0.75 8.23 20.15
C GLU A 273 -1.51 8.28 18.82
N SER A 274 -0.80 8.14 17.69
CA SER A 274 -1.43 7.98 16.36
C SER A 274 -2.17 6.66 16.26
N VAL A 275 -3.48 6.72 15.97
CA VAL A 275 -4.35 5.56 15.78
C VAL A 275 -3.97 4.78 14.51
N GLU A 276 -3.54 5.46 13.46
CA GLU A 276 -3.05 4.86 12.23
C GLU A 276 -1.78 4.05 12.48
N THR A 277 -0.88 4.56 13.33
CA THR A 277 0.32 3.82 13.74
C THR A 277 -0.04 2.57 14.56
N ARG A 278 -1.05 2.65 15.43
CA ARG A 278 -1.58 1.46 16.13
C ARG A 278 -2.13 0.43 15.15
N LEU A 279 -2.81 0.87 14.08
CA LEU A 279 -3.29 0.00 13.01
C LEU A 279 -2.13 -0.68 12.26
N HIS A 280 -1.08 0.04 11.89
CA HIS A 280 0.13 -0.57 11.30
C HIS A 280 0.75 -1.63 12.22
N ALA A 281 0.83 -1.36 13.53
CA ALA A 281 1.36 -2.32 14.49
C ALA A 281 0.47 -3.57 14.63
N ALA A 282 -0.85 -3.39 14.73
CA ALA A 282 -1.81 -4.50 14.76
C ALA A 282 -1.72 -5.34 13.49
N ARG A 283 -1.61 -4.68 12.34
CA ARG A 283 -1.49 -5.34 11.04
C ARG A 283 -0.18 -6.11 10.90
N ALA A 284 0.93 -5.54 11.37
CA ALA A 284 2.23 -6.20 11.38
C ALA A 284 2.20 -7.51 12.19
N LEU A 285 1.59 -7.47 13.38
CA LEU A 285 1.45 -8.66 14.24
C LEU A 285 0.52 -9.71 13.62
N GLU A 286 -0.58 -9.31 12.99
CA GLU A 286 -1.47 -10.21 12.25
C GLU A 286 -0.74 -10.93 11.09
N LEU A 287 0.04 -10.19 10.31
CA LEU A 287 0.79 -10.73 9.18
C LEU A 287 2.00 -11.58 9.62
N ALA A 288 2.56 -11.31 10.81
CA ALA A 288 3.62 -12.13 11.39
C ALA A 288 3.13 -13.54 11.80
N GLY A 289 1.82 -13.73 11.98
CA GLY A 289 1.24 -15.04 12.30
C GLY A 289 1.83 -15.63 13.58
N ALA A 290 2.25 -16.90 13.54
CA ALA A 290 2.79 -17.61 14.71
C ALA A 290 4.03 -16.92 15.34
N VAL A 291 4.74 -16.07 14.58
CA VAL A 291 5.85 -15.28 15.13
C VAL A 291 5.38 -14.28 16.20
N ALA A 292 4.12 -13.83 16.14
CA ALA A 292 3.53 -12.88 17.09
C ALA A 292 2.93 -13.53 18.35
N ILE A 293 2.98 -14.87 18.50
CA ILE A 293 2.48 -15.57 19.71
C ILE A 293 2.97 -14.93 21.02
N PRO A 294 4.26 -14.57 21.18
CA PRO A 294 4.77 -13.98 22.43
C PRO A 294 4.11 -12.64 22.81
N THR A 295 3.47 -11.95 21.86
CA THR A 295 2.84 -10.64 22.09
C THR A 295 1.33 -10.74 22.37
N ARG A 296 0.78 -11.95 22.55
CA ARG A 296 -0.66 -12.21 22.71
C ARG A 296 -1.33 -11.36 23.79
N GLU A 297 -0.73 -11.21 24.96
CA GLU A 297 -1.32 -10.42 26.05
C GLU A 297 -1.37 -8.92 25.70
N ALA A 298 -0.35 -8.41 25.00
CA ALA A 298 -0.39 -7.04 24.50
C ALA A 298 -1.44 -6.85 23.41
N MET A 299 -1.59 -7.82 22.51
CA MET A 299 -2.65 -7.81 21.49
C MET A 299 -4.05 -7.82 22.10
N LYS A 300 -4.31 -8.64 23.13
CA LYS A 300 -5.59 -8.64 23.87
C LYS A 300 -5.86 -7.29 24.52
N SER A 301 -4.88 -6.71 25.21
CA SER A 301 -5.02 -5.39 25.82
C SER A 301 -5.32 -4.29 24.80
N ALA A 302 -4.67 -4.32 23.64
CA ALA A 302 -4.94 -3.38 22.55
C ALA A 302 -6.33 -3.61 21.91
N LEU A 303 -6.76 -4.87 21.80
CA LEU A 303 -8.09 -5.23 21.30
C LEU A 303 -9.20 -4.71 22.21
N ASP A 304 -9.06 -4.86 23.52
CA ASP A 304 -10.03 -4.35 24.49
C ASP A 304 -10.11 -2.82 24.45
N ALA A 305 -8.95 -2.15 24.30
CA ALA A 305 -8.90 -0.70 24.12
C ALA A 305 -9.59 -0.25 22.82
N ALA A 306 -9.39 -0.97 21.70
CA ALA A 306 -10.04 -0.67 20.43
C ALA A 306 -11.57 -0.82 20.52
N ARG A 307 -12.05 -1.90 21.18
CA ARG A 307 -13.49 -2.11 21.42
C ARG A 307 -14.11 -1.01 22.25
N GLU A 308 -13.39 -0.50 23.25
CA GLU A 308 -13.89 0.59 24.07
C GLU A 308 -13.93 1.91 23.30
N ALA A 309 -12.91 2.19 22.48
CA ALA A 309 -12.89 3.35 21.59
C ALA A 309 -14.06 3.33 20.59
N GLU A 310 -14.39 2.17 20.02
CA GLU A 310 -15.55 2.01 19.13
C GLU A 310 -16.87 2.37 19.83
N LYS A 311 -17.08 1.95 21.08
CA LYS A 311 -18.28 2.31 21.86
C LYS A 311 -18.37 3.82 22.11
N SER A 312 -17.24 4.50 22.20
CA SER A 312 -17.17 5.95 22.36
C SER A 312 -17.34 6.74 21.04
N GLY A 313 -17.51 6.04 19.91
CA GLY A 313 -17.76 6.65 18.60
C GLY A 313 -16.54 6.75 17.67
N ASP A 314 -15.37 6.26 18.08
CA ASP A 314 -14.20 6.15 17.19
C ASP A 314 -14.36 4.95 16.26
N THR A 315 -14.85 5.21 15.05
CA THR A 315 -15.05 4.18 14.03
C THR A 315 -13.74 3.70 13.40
N PHE A 316 -12.61 4.42 13.55
CA PHE A 316 -11.33 3.98 12.99
C PHE A 316 -10.76 2.80 13.78
N SER A 317 -10.95 2.78 15.11
CA SER A 317 -10.50 1.69 15.97
C SER A 317 -11.09 0.32 15.60
N MET A 318 -12.18 0.29 14.83
CA MET A 318 -12.73 -0.92 14.21
C MET A 318 -11.68 -1.69 13.38
N PHE A 319 -10.84 -0.99 12.62
CA PHE A 319 -9.81 -1.63 11.77
C PHE A 319 -8.70 -2.25 12.61
N ILE A 320 -8.35 -1.63 13.75
CA ILE A 320 -7.40 -2.20 14.72
C ILE A 320 -7.99 -3.50 15.28
N ARG A 321 -9.27 -3.48 15.65
CA ARG A 321 -9.98 -4.67 16.12
C ARG A 321 -9.98 -5.78 15.07
N PHE A 322 -10.25 -5.47 13.79
CA PHE A 322 -10.26 -6.48 12.73
C PHE A 322 -8.93 -7.22 12.63
N SER A 323 -7.80 -6.50 12.60
CA SER A 323 -6.47 -7.12 12.59
C SER A 323 -6.19 -7.94 13.85
N LEU A 324 -6.47 -7.41 15.04
CA LEU A 324 -6.16 -8.10 16.30
C LEU A 324 -7.04 -9.32 16.54
N GLU A 325 -8.32 -9.28 16.16
CA GLU A 325 -9.19 -10.46 16.21
C GLU A 325 -8.69 -11.54 15.25
N ALA A 326 -8.29 -11.18 14.03
CA ALA A 326 -7.74 -12.13 13.07
C ALA A 326 -6.41 -12.73 13.57
N ALA A 327 -5.54 -11.92 14.17
CA ALA A 327 -4.27 -12.38 14.75
C ALA A 327 -4.50 -13.39 15.88
N LEU A 328 -5.48 -13.12 16.76
CA LEU A 328 -5.77 -13.95 17.94
C LEU A 328 -6.56 -15.24 17.62
N ARG A 329 -7.33 -15.29 16.52
CA ARG A 329 -8.15 -16.46 16.12
C ARG A 329 -7.36 -17.59 15.46
N ARG A 330 -6.20 -17.34 14.87
CA ARG A 330 -5.44 -18.33 14.07
C ARG A 330 -4.85 -19.50 14.87
N GLU A 331 -5.14 -19.59 16.15
CA GLU A 331 -4.43 -20.43 17.12
C GLU A 331 -5.37 -21.19 18.07
N ASP A 332 -6.69 -21.08 17.89
CA ASP A 332 -7.69 -21.95 18.53
C ASP A 332 -8.09 -23.11 17.59
#